data_AF-A0A8T0AAA6-F1
#
_entry.id   AF-A0A8T0AAA6-F1
#
_cell.length_a   1.000
_cell.length_b   1.000
_cell.length_c   1.000
_cell.angle_alpha   90.00
_cell.angle_beta   90.00
_cell.angle_gamma   90.00
#
_symmetry.space_group_name_H-M   'P 1'
#
loop_
_entity.id
_entity.type
_entity.pdbx_description
1 polymer ?
#
loop_
_entity_poly.entity_id
_entity_poly.type
_entity_poly.pdbx_seq_one_letter_code
_entity_poly.pdbx_strand_id
1 'polypeptide(L)'
;MNNIFEMYQSGFRPHHSTETALVKVVNDLLLASDQGFVSLLVLLDLSAAFDTIDHTILLARLENVVGIKGTALSWLRSYLTDRYQFVDVNGEFSTLYEVKFASLDGVSVSACTAVKDLGVIIDPSLSFESHVNNITRIAFFHLRNIAKIRNMMSLQDAEKLVHAFVTSRLDYCNALLSGCASKCINKLQLVQNAAARVLTRSRKYDHITPVLISLHWLPIKSRIDYKILLLTIKHSMVSHRSI
;
A
#
# COMPACT_ATOMS: atom_id res chain seq x y z
N MET A 1 -11.61 -20.69 -16.03
CA MET A 1 -10.37 -19.87 -16.09
C MET A 1 -9.27 -20.68 -15.45
N ASN A 2 -8.18 -20.92 -16.17
CA ASN A 2 -7.02 -21.64 -15.64
C ASN A 2 -6.57 -20.92 -14.36
N ASN A 3 -6.31 -21.67 -13.29
CA ASN A 3 -5.94 -21.19 -11.97
C ASN A 3 -4.50 -20.61 -12.01
N ILE A 4 -4.31 -19.54 -12.77
CA ILE A 4 -3.00 -18.95 -13.13
C ILE A 4 -2.39 -18.17 -11.97
N PHE A 5 -3.20 -17.77 -11.00
CA PHE A 5 -2.76 -16.97 -9.86
C PHE A 5 -2.33 -17.85 -8.70
N GLU A 6 -1.19 -17.51 -8.12
CA GLU A 6 -0.74 -18.11 -6.87
C GLU A 6 -1.70 -17.78 -5.73
N MET A 7 -1.87 -18.73 -4.81
CA MET A 7 -2.87 -18.65 -3.74
C MET A 7 -2.72 -17.37 -2.90
N TYR A 8 -1.48 -17.00 -2.58
CA TYR A 8 -1.14 -15.84 -1.76
C TYR A 8 -0.83 -14.57 -2.56
N GLN A 9 -1.01 -14.58 -3.89
CA GLN A 9 -0.83 -13.38 -4.70
C GLN A 9 -1.93 -12.35 -4.39
N SER A 10 -1.52 -11.16 -3.96
CA SER A 10 -2.41 -10.03 -3.72
C SER A 10 -2.25 -8.88 -4.73
N GLY A 11 -1.07 -8.75 -5.36
CA GLY A 11 -0.85 -7.74 -6.40
C GLY A 11 -1.63 -8.05 -7.67
N PHE A 12 -2.20 -7.00 -8.29
CA PHE A 12 -2.92 -7.07 -9.56
C PHE A 12 -4.11 -8.05 -9.59
N ARG A 13 -4.68 -8.37 -8.42
CA ARG A 13 -5.77 -9.32 -8.27
C ARG A 13 -7.05 -8.62 -7.78
N PRO A 14 -8.21 -8.85 -8.43
CA PRO A 14 -9.49 -8.35 -7.94
C PRO A 14 -9.74 -8.80 -6.50
N HIS A 15 -10.33 -7.92 -5.68
CA HIS A 15 -10.64 -8.16 -4.27
C HIS A 15 -9.44 -8.33 -3.31
N HIS A 16 -8.20 -8.16 -3.79
CA HIS A 16 -7.00 -8.06 -2.96
C HIS A 16 -6.48 -6.61 -2.92
N SER A 17 -5.73 -6.28 -1.88
CA SER A 17 -5.03 -5.01 -1.71
C SER A 17 -3.71 -5.19 -0.98
N THR A 18 -2.93 -4.11 -0.86
CA THR A 18 -1.74 -4.10 0.00
C THR A 18 -2.10 -4.40 1.45
N GLU A 19 -3.24 -3.89 1.92
CA GLU A 19 -3.75 -4.12 3.28
C GLU A 19 -4.09 -5.59 3.51
N THR A 20 -4.74 -6.29 2.58
CA THR A 20 -5.04 -7.72 2.76
C THR A 20 -3.77 -8.57 2.83
N ALA A 21 -2.75 -8.24 2.04
CA ALA A 21 -1.46 -8.93 2.05
C ALA A 21 -0.77 -8.74 3.41
N LEU A 22 -0.65 -7.50 3.86
CA LEU A 22 0.00 -7.18 5.14
C LEU A 22 -0.77 -7.73 6.34
N VAL A 23 -2.11 -7.72 6.32
CA VAL A 23 -2.92 -8.29 7.40
C VAL A 23 -2.64 -9.78 7.55
N LYS A 24 -2.51 -10.53 6.45
CA LYS A 24 -2.16 -11.95 6.50
C LYS A 24 -0.77 -12.17 7.10
N VAL A 25 0.24 -11.45 6.62
CA VAL A 25 1.62 -11.57 7.11
C VAL A 25 1.70 -11.26 8.60
N VAL A 26 1.13 -10.13 9.04
CA VAL A 26 1.14 -9.72 10.44
C VAL A 26 0.38 -10.72 11.32
N ASN A 27 -0.77 -11.21 10.87
CA ASN A 27 -1.52 -12.23 11.59
C ASN A 27 -0.71 -13.53 11.77
N ASP A 28 -0.02 -13.99 10.73
CA ASP A 28 0.81 -15.21 10.84
C ASP A 28 1.97 -15.03 11.82
N LEU A 29 2.61 -13.86 11.81
CA LEU A 29 3.68 -13.52 12.77
C LEU A 29 3.15 -13.49 14.21
N LEU A 30 1.97 -12.90 14.42
CA LEU A 30 1.33 -12.85 15.74
C LEU A 30 0.96 -14.25 16.23
N LEU A 31 0.33 -15.08 15.39
CA LEU A 31 -0.05 -16.45 15.75
C LEU A 31 1.18 -17.33 16.08
N ALA A 32 2.28 -17.17 15.35
CA ALA A 32 3.53 -17.87 15.65
C ALA A 32 4.15 -17.39 16.96
N SER A 33 4.12 -16.08 17.22
CA SER A 33 4.59 -15.50 18.49
C SER A 33 3.76 -15.98 19.68
N ASP A 34 2.43 -16.07 19.55
CA ASP A 34 1.53 -16.57 20.61
C ASP A 34 1.82 -18.04 20.95
N GLN A 35 2.36 -18.81 19.99
CA GLN A 35 2.81 -20.18 20.18
C GLN A 35 4.25 -20.27 20.74
N GLY A 36 4.90 -19.13 20.97
CA GLY A 36 6.27 -19.05 21.49
C GLY A 36 7.36 -19.26 20.42
N PHE A 37 7.01 -19.20 19.14
CA PHE A 37 7.98 -19.37 18.05
C PHE A 37 8.72 -18.07 17.73
N VAL A 38 10.01 -18.22 17.40
CA VAL A 38 10.80 -17.14 16.79
C VAL A 38 10.42 -17.07 15.31
N SER A 39 9.97 -15.89 14.88
CA SER A 39 9.56 -15.64 13.50
C SER A 39 10.56 -14.73 12.78
N LEU A 40 10.89 -15.07 11.53
CA LEU A 40 11.73 -14.25 10.66
C LEU A 40 10.91 -13.80 9.44
N LEU A 41 10.82 -12.48 9.24
CA LEU A 41 10.23 -11.90 8.04
C LEU A 41 11.33 -11.59 7.02
N VAL A 42 11.27 -12.24 5.86
CA VAL A 42 12.18 -11.99 4.73
C VAL A 42 11.41 -11.25 3.64
N LEU A 43 11.85 -10.05 3.31
CA LEU A 43 11.26 -9.21 2.25
C LEU A 43 12.21 -9.19 1.06
N LEU A 44 11.70 -9.54 -0.11
CA LEU A 44 12.46 -9.58 -1.36
C LEU A 44 11.88 -8.54 -2.30
N ASP A 45 12.73 -7.69 -2.85
CA ASP A 45 12.38 -6.72 -3.88
C ASP A 45 13.27 -6.93 -5.10
N LEU A 46 12.66 -6.95 -6.29
CA LEU A 46 13.38 -7.12 -7.55
C LEU A 46 13.61 -5.74 -8.16
N SER A 47 14.89 -5.35 -8.26
CA SER A 47 15.29 -4.14 -8.98
C SER A 47 14.83 -4.22 -10.43
N ALA A 48 14.07 -3.22 -10.87
CA ALA A 48 13.57 -3.12 -12.25
C ALA A 48 12.92 -4.44 -12.72
N ALA A 49 11.97 -4.96 -11.94
CA ALA A 49 11.40 -6.28 -12.12
C ALA A 49 10.87 -6.60 -13.53
N PHE A 50 10.42 -5.60 -14.30
CA PHE A 50 9.98 -5.79 -15.69
C PHE A 50 11.12 -5.75 -16.71
N ASP A 51 12.20 -5.03 -16.40
CA ASP A 51 13.38 -4.90 -17.26
C ASP A 51 14.36 -6.07 -17.09
N THR A 52 14.17 -6.90 -16.06
CA THR A 52 15.04 -8.03 -15.71
C THR A 52 14.42 -9.39 -16.03
N ILE A 53 13.24 -9.41 -16.64
CA ILE A 53 12.56 -10.67 -16.99
C ILE A 53 13.29 -11.37 -18.14
N ASP A 54 13.69 -12.62 -17.92
CA ASP A 54 14.15 -13.47 -19.01
C ASP A 54 12.99 -13.74 -20.00
N HIS A 55 13.16 -13.24 -21.22
CA HIS A 55 12.14 -13.33 -22.28
C HIS A 55 11.86 -14.76 -22.73
N THR A 56 12.85 -15.65 -22.66
CA THR A 56 12.68 -17.08 -23.00
C THR A 56 11.76 -17.75 -21.99
N ILE A 57 12.02 -17.53 -20.69
CA ILE A 57 11.20 -18.07 -19.60
C ILE A 57 9.79 -17.48 -19.65
N LEU A 58 9.66 -16.17 -19.88
CA LEU A 58 8.37 -15.50 -20.00
C LEU A 58 7.53 -16.09 -21.14
N LEU A 59 8.08 -16.17 -22.36
CA LEU A 59 7.37 -16.72 -23.52
C LEU A 59 6.98 -18.19 -23.30
N ALA A 60 7.87 -18.98 -22.70
CA ALA A 60 7.57 -20.38 -22.35
C ALA A 60 6.41 -20.48 -21.34
N ARG A 61 6.33 -19.60 -20.34
CA ARG A 61 5.21 -19.55 -19.39
C ARG A 61 3.91 -19.08 -20.03
N LEU A 62 3.96 -18.06 -20.90
CA LEU A 62 2.78 -17.58 -21.62
C LEU A 62 2.19 -18.68 -22.51
N GLU A 63 3.03 -19.47 -23.15
CA GLU A 63 2.59 -20.59 -23.98
C GLU A 63 2.05 -21.78 -23.17
N ASN A 64 2.80 -22.24 -22.17
CA ASN A 64 2.55 -23.52 -21.51
C ASN A 64 1.71 -23.43 -20.24
N VAL A 65 1.77 -22.31 -19.51
CA VAL A 65 1.05 -22.12 -18.24
C VAL A 65 -0.21 -21.28 -18.46
N VAL A 66 -0.08 -20.16 -19.17
CA VAL A 66 -1.22 -19.27 -19.46
C VAL A 66 -2.06 -19.82 -20.62
N GLY A 67 -1.42 -20.48 -21.60
CA GLY A 67 -2.08 -21.10 -22.74
C GLY A 67 -2.22 -20.19 -23.97
N ILE A 68 -1.47 -19.09 -24.05
CA ILE A 68 -1.47 -18.18 -25.20
C ILE A 68 -0.71 -18.86 -26.36
N LYS A 69 -1.37 -19.02 -27.51
CA LYS A 69 -0.81 -19.72 -28.67
C LYS A 69 -1.05 -18.96 -29.97
N GLY A 70 -0.43 -19.42 -31.06
CA GLY A 70 -0.65 -18.90 -32.41
C GLY A 70 -0.21 -17.45 -32.58
N THR A 71 -1.03 -16.66 -33.28
CA THR A 71 -0.71 -15.27 -33.65
C THR A 71 -0.41 -14.37 -32.45
N ALA A 72 -1.15 -14.54 -31.35
CA ALA A 72 -0.93 -13.75 -30.14
C ALA A 72 0.46 -14.02 -29.51
N LEU A 73 0.87 -15.28 -29.45
CA LEU A 73 2.21 -15.64 -28.95
C LEU A 73 3.31 -15.15 -29.89
N SER A 74 3.10 -15.25 -31.21
CA SER A 74 4.05 -14.74 -32.20
C SER A 74 4.23 -13.22 -32.10
N TRP A 75 3.13 -12.49 -31.89
CA TRP A 75 3.16 -11.04 -31.70
C TRP A 75 3.93 -10.66 -30.42
N LEU A 76 3.66 -11.36 -29.30
CA LEU A 76 4.38 -11.16 -28.04
C LEU A 76 5.88 -11.47 -28.17
N ARG A 77 6.23 -12.56 -28.88
CA ARG A 77 7.63 -12.90 -29.18
C ARG A 77 8.29 -11.78 -29.95
N SER A 78 7.67 -11.32 -31.04
CA SER A 78 8.20 -10.21 -31.84
C SER A 78 8.33 -8.90 -31.07
N TYR A 79 7.45 -8.63 -30.09
CA TYR A 79 7.51 -7.43 -29.28
C TYR A 79 8.68 -7.45 -28.27
N LEU A 80 9.07 -8.63 -27.79
CA LEU A 80 10.06 -8.81 -26.74
C LEU A 80 11.48 -9.05 -27.28
N THR A 81 11.65 -9.58 -28.49
CA THR A 81 12.98 -9.83 -29.09
C THR A 81 13.57 -8.60 -29.78
N ASP A 82 14.90 -8.53 -29.87
CA ASP A 82 15.65 -7.52 -30.66
C ASP A 82 15.31 -6.06 -30.33
N ARG A 83 15.12 -5.76 -29.04
CA ARG A 83 14.84 -4.39 -28.57
C ARG A 83 16.11 -3.56 -28.46
N TYR A 84 16.12 -2.41 -29.14
CA TYR A 84 17.14 -1.39 -29.05
C TYR A 84 16.56 -0.10 -28.45
N GLN A 85 17.37 0.63 -27.68
CA GLN A 85 17.04 1.94 -27.13
C GLN A 85 18.02 3.00 -27.63
N PHE A 86 17.55 4.24 -27.79
CA PHE A 86 18.38 5.43 -28.02
C PHE A 86 17.73 6.63 -27.31
N VAL A 87 18.51 7.68 -27.08
CA VAL A 87 18.06 8.95 -26.49
C VAL A 87 18.06 10.01 -27.57
N ASP A 88 16.99 10.81 -27.65
CA ASP A 88 16.92 12.02 -28.49
C ASP A 88 16.92 13.24 -27.57
N VAL A 89 17.91 14.12 -27.75
CA VAL A 89 17.93 15.44 -27.11
C VAL A 89 18.05 16.50 -28.19
N ASN A 90 16.97 17.28 -28.38
CA ASN A 90 16.91 18.38 -29.35
C ASN A 90 17.26 17.97 -30.80
N GLY A 91 16.93 16.74 -31.21
CA GLY A 91 17.19 16.24 -32.56
C GLY A 91 18.55 15.57 -32.73
N GLU A 92 19.34 15.46 -31.66
CA GLU A 92 20.57 14.66 -31.62
C GLU A 92 20.29 13.29 -31.01
N PHE A 93 20.62 12.24 -31.76
CA PHE A 93 20.35 10.85 -31.37
C PHE A 93 21.60 10.20 -30.76
N SER A 94 21.42 9.45 -29.66
CA SER A 94 22.45 8.55 -29.16
C SER A 94 22.63 7.34 -30.08
N THR A 95 23.73 6.62 -29.87
CA THR A 95 23.90 5.29 -30.45
C THR A 95 22.81 4.33 -29.96
N LEU A 96 22.42 3.37 -30.81
CA LEU A 96 21.51 2.29 -30.43
C LEU A 96 22.18 1.40 -29.40
N TYR A 97 21.48 1.13 -28.31
CA TYR A 97 21.91 0.26 -27.23
C TYR A 97 20.96 -0.93 -27.11
N GLU A 98 21.48 -2.14 -27.08
CA GLU A 98 20.68 -3.35 -26.87
C GLU A 98 20.15 -3.39 -25.43
N VAL A 99 18.85 -3.68 -25.26
CA VAL A 99 18.25 -3.80 -23.93
C VAL A 99 18.62 -5.15 -23.32
N LYS A 100 19.56 -5.16 -22.36
CA LYS A 100 20.02 -6.36 -21.61
C LYS A 100 19.25 -6.56 -20.31
N PHE A 101 19.09 -7.82 -19.88
CA PHE A 101 18.45 -8.24 -18.62
C PHE A 101 19.53 -8.61 -17.58
N ALA A 102 19.23 -8.46 -16.29
CA ALA A 102 20.17 -8.71 -15.19
C ALA A 102 20.11 -10.16 -14.64
N SER A 103 21.22 -10.66 -14.09
CA SER A 103 21.31 -11.90 -13.30
C SER A 103 21.43 -11.59 -11.80
N LEU A 104 20.85 -12.46 -10.96
CA LEU A 104 20.89 -12.37 -9.50
C LEU A 104 22.13 -13.11 -8.96
N ASP A 105 23.16 -12.40 -8.50
CA ASP A 105 24.30 -12.99 -7.79
C ASP A 105 24.53 -12.37 -6.40
N GLY A 106 24.49 -13.22 -5.37
CA GLY A 106 25.30 -13.08 -4.16
C GLY A 106 24.98 -11.97 -3.14
N VAL A 107 23.71 -11.59 -2.93
CA VAL A 107 23.36 -10.54 -1.95
C VAL A 107 23.34 -11.10 -0.51
N SER A 108 24.08 -10.45 0.40
CA SER A 108 23.98 -10.71 1.84
C SER A 108 22.79 -9.94 2.46
N VAL A 109 21.97 -10.64 3.24
CA VAL A 109 20.81 -10.05 3.92
C VAL A 109 21.22 -9.66 5.35
N SER A 110 21.07 -8.37 5.69
CA SER A 110 21.31 -7.86 7.04
C SER A 110 20.00 -7.72 7.81
N ALA A 111 20.03 -7.96 9.13
CA ALA A 111 18.89 -7.76 10.00
C ALA A 111 18.65 -6.25 10.22
N CYS A 112 17.40 -5.81 10.08
CA CYS A 112 17.00 -4.41 10.23
C CYS A 112 16.02 -4.23 11.40
N THR A 113 16.12 -3.11 12.11
CA THR A 113 15.24 -2.80 13.26
C THR A 113 13.88 -2.23 12.87
N ALA A 114 13.68 -1.88 11.60
CA ALA A 114 12.39 -1.57 11.01
C ALA A 114 12.53 -1.66 9.48
N VAL A 115 11.51 -2.19 8.81
CA VAL A 115 11.49 -2.28 7.34
C VAL A 115 10.19 -1.68 6.82
N LYS A 116 10.26 -1.03 5.66
CA LYS A 116 9.09 -0.51 4.96
C LYS A 116 8.66 -1.52 3.90
N ASP A 117 7.44 -2.04 4.03
CA ASP A 117 6.83 -2.93 3.04
C ASP A 117 5.46 -2.41 2.63
N LEU A 118 5.18 -2.39 1.33
CA LEU A 118 3.93 -1.89 0.74
C LEU A 118 3.43 -0.57 1.37
N GLY A 119 4.34 0.35 1.67
CA GLY A 119 4.00 1.65 2.27
C GLY A 119 3.87 1.69 3.80
N VAL A 120 3.89 0.54 4.49
CA VAL A 120 3.80 0.40 5.95
C VAL A 120 5.18 0.15 6.55
N ILE A 121 5.46 0.74 7.71
CA ILE A 121 6.72 0.50 8.45
C ILE A 121 6.43 -0.55 9.52
N ILE A 122 7.13 -1.68 9.45
CA ILE A 122 7.00 -2.82 10.36
C ILE A 122 8.24 -2.87 11.24
N ASP A 123 8.03 -2.84 12.56
CA ASP A 123 9.08 -3.05 13.57
C ASP A 123 9.01 -4.47 14.16
N PRO A 124 10.12 -4.99 14.72
CA PRO A 124 10.17 -6.35 15.29
C PRO A 124 9.12 -6.64 16.36
N SER A 125 8.64 -5.61 17.07
CA SER A 125 7.58 -5.75 18.08
C SER A 125 6.16 -5.61 17.52
N LEU A 126 6.01 -5.42 16.20
CA LEU A 126 4.74 -5.16 15.53
C LEU A 126 3.93 -4.03 16.21
N SER A 127 4.63 -3.04 16.77
CA SER A 127 4.02 -1.92 17.52
C SER A 127 3.43 -0.86 16.60
N PHE A 128 3.96 -0.78 15.37
CA PHE A 128 3.66 0.22 14.35
C PHE A 128 3.88 1.67 14.83
N GLU A 129 4.60 1.90 15.92
CA GLU A 129 4.80 3.26 16.45
C GLU A 129 5.55 4.15 15.46
N SER A 130 6.61 3.62 14.83
CA SER A 130 7.39 4.34 13.81
C SER A 130 6.50 4.71 12.61
N HIS A 131 5.65 3.78 12.17
CA HIS A 131 4.70 4.01 11.09
C HIS A 131 3.71 5.13 11.43
N VAL A 132 3.05 5.04 12.59
CA VAL A 132 2.07 6.03 13.04
C VAL A 132 2.71 7.40 13.27
N ASN A 133 3.93 7.45 13.82
CA ASN A 133 4.68 8.71 13.96
C ASN A 133 4.95 9.35 12.59
N ASN A 134 5.32 8.54 11.58
CA ASN A 134 5.55 9.03 10.24
C ASN A 134 4.27 9.56 9.57
N ILE A 135 3.15 8.81 9.65
CA ILE A 135 1.84 9.28 9.16
C ILE A 135 1.44 10.58 9.84
N THR A 136 1.53 10.63 11.17
CA THR A 136 1.17 11.81 11.97
C THR A 136 1.96 13.03 11.54
N ARG A 137 3.28 12.89 11.36
CA ARG A 137 4.17 13.97 10.90
C ARG A 137 3.75 14.51 9.53
N ILE A 138 3.55 13.62 8.56
CA ILE A 138 3.18 14.00 7.18
C ILE A 138 1.79 14.65 7.16
N ALA A 139 0.83 14.08 7.89
CA ALA A 139 -0.53 14.61 7.95
C ALA A 139 -0.57 16.00 8.57
N PHE A 140 0.14 16.24 9.68
CA PHE A 140 0.23 17.59 10.26
C PHE A 140 0.95 18.59 9.35
N PHE A 141 1.95 18.16 8.59
CA PHE A 141 2.58 19.00 7.56
C PHE A 141 1.55 19.47 6.53
N HIS A 142 0.76 18.56 5.95
CA HIS A 142 -0.30 18.92 5.02
C HIS A 142 -1.40 19.77 5.65
N LEU A 143 -1.83 19.45 6.88
CA LEU A 143 -2.84 20.25 7.60
C LEU A 143 -2.39 21.69 7.83
N ARG A 144 -1.11 21.92 8.17
CA ARG A 144 -0.57 23.28 8.31
C ARG A 144 -0.64 24.04 7.00
N ASN A 145 -0.35 23.39 5.87
CA ASN A 145 -0.43 24.02 4.56
C ASN A 145 -1.88 24.33 4.18
N ILE A 146 -2.81 23.39 4.40
CA ILE A 146 -4.24 23.61 4.16
C ILE A 146 -4.77 24.74 5.05
N ALA A 147 -4.38 24.78 6.33
CA ALA A 147 -4.81 25.81 7.27
C ALA A 147 -4.43 27.22 6.81
N LYS A 148 -3.25 27.41 6.20
CA LYS A 148 -2.81 28.71 5.66
C LYS A 148 -3.73 29.24 4.56
N ILE A 149 -4.22 28.35 3.69
CA ILE A 149 -5.08 28.70 2.56
C ILE A 149 -6.58 28.50 2.85
N ARG A 150 -6.94 28.01 4.05
CA ARG A 150 -8.31 27.64 4.41
C ARG A 150 -9.30 28.79 4.26
N ASN A 151 -8.86 30.03 4.49
CA ASN A 151 -9.71 31.22 4.37
C ASN A 151 -10.06 31.58 2.92
N MET A 152 -9.27 31.11 1.95
CA MET A 152 -9.41 31.43 0.54
C MET A 152 -10.21 30.37 -0.24
N MET A 153 -10.62 29.28 0.42
CA MET A 153 -11.28 28.14 -0.21
C MET A 153 -12.68 27.88 0.36
N SER A 154 -13.54 27.31 -0.49
CA SER A 154 -14.84 26.77 -0.08
C SER A 154 -14.66 25.62 0.93
N LEU A 155 -15.74 25.26 1.63
CA LEU A 155 -15.73 24.08 2.52
C LEU A 155 -15.48 22.80 1.71
N GLN A 156 -16.11 22.66 0.54
CA GLN A 156 -16.01 21.48 -0.31
C GLN A 156 -14.59 21.26 -0.84
N ASP A 157 -13.90 22.33 -1.24
CA ASP A 157 -12.52 22.20 -1.74
C ASP A 157 -11.53 21.92 -0.61
N ALA A 158 -11.76 22.52 0.57
CA ALA A 158 -11.02 22.17 1.77
C ALA A 158 -11.20 20.69 2.14
N GLU A 159 -12.42 20.18 2.03
CA GLU A 159 -12.76 18.78 2.30
C GLU A 159 -12.03 17.83 1.34
N LYS A 160 -12.03 18.14 0.03
CA LYS A 160 -11.25 17.38 -0.96
C LYS A 160 -9.77 17.31 -0.59
N LEU A 161 -9.15 18.44 -0.21
CA LEU A 161 -7.75 18.48 0.19
C LEU A 161 -7.49 17.68 1.46
N VAL A 162 -8.36 17.81 2.47
CA VAL A 162 -8.24 17.03 3.71
C VAL A 162 -8.40 15.53 3.44
N HIS A 163 -9.33 15.14 2.57
CA HIS A 163 -9.46 13.73 2.20
C HIS A 163 -8.26 13.21 1.41
N ALA A 164 -7.81 13.94 0.40
CA ALA A 164 -6.70 13.55 -0.45
C ALA A 164 -5.36 13.47 0.30
N PHE A 165 -5.08 14.42 1.20
CA PHE A 165 -3.77 14.53 1.86
C PHE A 165 -3.73 13.96 3.27
N VAL A 166 -4.85 13.91 3.99
CA VAL A 166 -4.86 13.51 5.40
C VAL A 166 -5.63 12.22 5.58
N THR A 167 -6.91 12.19 5.21
CA THR A 167 -7.79 11.05 5.46
C THR A 167 -7.30 9.79 4.74
N SER A 168 -6.86 9.92 3.48
CA SER A 168 -6.26 8.83 2.71
C SER A 168 -5.08 8.16 3.41
N ARG A 169 -4.26 8.92 4.14
CA ARG A 169 -3.11 8.42 4.91
C ARG A 169 -3.53 7.79 6.23
N LEU A 170 -4.60 8.29 6.85
CA LEU A 170 -5.17 7.72 8.07
C LEU A 170 -5.89 6.39 7.79
N ASP A 171 -6.43 6.21 6.58
CA ASP A 171 -7.15 5.01 6.19
C ASP A 171 -6.29 3.95 5.47
N TYR A 172 -5.10 4.33 5.00
CA TYR A 172 -4.22 3.41 4.30
C TYR A 172 -3.68 2.34 5.27
N CYS A 173 -4.02 1.08 5.03
CA CYS A 173 -3.63 -0.08 5.84
C CYS A 173 -3.96 0.07 7.34
N ASN A 174 -5.04 0.76 7.67
CA ASN A 174 -5.40 1.03 9.06
C ASN A 174 -5.92 -0.22 9.81
N ALA A 175 -6.32 -1.28 9.10
CA ALA A 175 -6.63 -2.58 9.69
C ALA A 175 -5.47 -3.16 10.51
N LEU A 176 -4.22 -2.90 10.09
CA LEU A 176 -3.02 -3.37 10.79
C LEU A 176 -2.87 -2.78 12.19
N LEU A 177 -3.52 -1.64 12.44
CA LEU A 177 -3.49 -0.97 13.74
C LEU A 177 -4.49 -1.58 14.74
N SER A 178 -5.22 -2.62 14.33
CA SER A 178 -6.03 -3.41 15.26
C SER A 178 -5.13 -4.08 16.28
N GLY A 179 -5.43 -3.91 17.56
CA GLY A 179 -4.60 -4.44 18.66
C GLY A 179 -3.45 -3.51 19.10
N CYS A 180 -3.14 -2.44 18.36
CA CYS A 180 -2.12 -1.47 18.78
C CYS A 180 -2.52 -0.72 20.06
N ALA A 181 -1.51 -0.30 20.83
CA ALA A 181 -1.71 0.48 22.05
C ALA A 181 -2.55 1.74 21.81
N SER A 182 -3.44 2.08 22.74
CA SER A 182 -4.32 3.26 22.62
C SER A 182 -3.55 4.56 22.42
N LYS A 183 -2.34 4.68 22.99
CA LYS A 183 -1.43 5.80 22.76
C LYS A 183 -1.13 6.02 21.27
N CYS A 184 -0.96 4.93 20.51
CA CYS A 184 -0.69 4.95 19.08
C CYS A 184 -1.92 5.45 18.32
N ILE A 185 -3.09 4.85 18.59
CA ILE A 185 -4.37 5.25 17.97
C ILE A 185 -4.75 6.70 18.29
N ASN A 186 -4.48 7.16 19.52
CA ASN A 186 -4.75 8.52 19.96
C ASN A 186 -3.97 9.57 19.16
N LYS A 187 -2.75 9.27 18.68
CA LYS A 187 -2.00 10.18 17.80
C LYS A 187 -2.74 10.43 16.50
N LEU A 188 -3.29 9.39 15.89
CA LEU A 188 -4.11 9.51 14.67
C LEU A 188 -5.43 10.22 14.95
N GLN A 189 -6.04 9.99 16.12
CA GLN A 189 -7.26 10.71 16.52
C GLN A 189 -6.99 12.21 16.65
N LEU A 190 -5.83 12.62 17.18
CA LEU A 190 -5.45 14.03 17.23
C LEU A 190 -5.31 14.65 15.83
N VAL A 191 -4.77 13.90 14.86
CA VAL A 191 -4.72 14.35 13.45
C VAL A 191 -6.13 14.55 12.90
N GLN A 192 -7.03 13.57 13.08
CA GLN A 192 -8.41 13.68 12.63
C GLN A 192 -9.13 14.87 13.27
N ASN A 193 -8.96 15.06 14.57
CA ASN A 193 -9.55 16.17 15.31
C ASN A 193 -9.04 17.52 14.79
N ALA A 194 -7.74 17.63 14.52
CA ALA A 194 -7.15 18.82 13.93
C ALA A 194 -7.68 19.08 12.51
N ALA A 195 -7.81 18.02 11.69
CA ALA A 195 -8.37 18.11 10.35
C ALA A 195 -9.82 18.62 10.36
N ALA A 196 -10.65 18.07 11.25
CA ALA A 196 -12.03 18.51 11.44
C ALA A 196 -12.09 19.99 11.83
N ARG A 197 -11.27 20.43 12.78
CA ARG A 197 -11.20 21.85 13.19
C ARG A 197 -10.74 22.77 12.07
N VAL A 198 -9.75 22.38 11.27
CA VAL A 198 -9.31 23.16 10.11
C VAL A 198 -10.45 23.29 9.09
N LEU A 199 -11.20 22.21 8.88
CA LEU A 199 -12.31 22.18 7.94
C LEU A 199 -13.47 23.08 8.39
N THR A 200 -13.93 22.94 9.63
CA THR A 200 -15.07 23.69 10.19
C THR A 200 -14.71 25.06 10.76
N ARG A 201 -13.42 25.39 10.85
CA ARG A 201 -12.90 26.59 11.53
C ARG A 201 -13.32 26.67 13.01
N SER A 202 -13.56 25.53 13.65
CA SER A 202 -13.88 25.46 15.08
C SER A 202 -12.68 25.87 15.94
N ARG A 203 -12.94 26.44 17.12
CA ARG A 203 -11.87 26.89 18.03
C ARG A 203 -11.12 25.68 18.58
N LYS A 204 -9.89 25.91 19.06
CA LYS A 204 -9.01 24.84 19.56
C LYS A 204 -9.62 24.04 20.72
N TYR A 205 -10.37 24.70 21.60
CA TYR A 205 -10.88 24.12 22.84
C TYR A 205 -12.35 23.67 22.76
N ASP A 206 -13.04 23.93 21.65
CA ASP A 206 -14.42 23.49 21.48
C ASP A 206 -14.49 21.97 21.55
N HIS A 207 -15.54 21.41 22.13
CA HIS A 207 -15.70 19.96 22.20
C HIS A 207 -15.71 19.36 20.79
N ILE A 208 -14.90 18.32 20.55
CA ILE A 208 -14.67 17.81 19.19
C ILE A 208 -15.79 16.89 18.69
N THR A 209 -16.49 16.20 19.58
CA THR A 209 -17.51 15.20 19.21
C THR A 209 -18.64 15.79 18.34
N PRO A 210 -19.24 16.96 18.67
CA PRO A 210 -20.22 17.61 17.80
C PRO A 210 -19.68 17.93 16.41
N VAL A 211 -18.40 18.33 16.31
CA VAL A 211 -17.75 18.66 15.03
C VAL A 211 -17.64 17.41 14.16
N LEU A 212 -17.17 16.29 14.72
CA LEU A 212 -17.08 15.03 14.00
C LEU A 212 -18.45 14.52 13.55
N ILE A 213 -19.48 14.63 14.40
CA ILE A 213 -20.86 14.28 14.05
C ILE A 213 -21.37 15.14 12.90
N SER A 214 -21.15 16.45 12.93
CA SER A 214 -21.59 17.35 11.85
C SER A 214 -20.95 17.04 10.49
N LEU A 215 -19.73 16.49 10.51
CA LEU A 215 -19.01 16.03 9.33
C LEU A 215 -19.33 14.58 8.94
N HIS A 216 -20.12 13.85 9.73
CA HIS A 216 -20.35 12.41 9.60
C HIS A 216 -19.03 11.59 9.67
N TRP A 217 -18.06 12.05 10.45
CA TRP A 217 -16.76 11.40 10.56
C TRP A 217 -16.72 10.46 11.77
N LEU A 218 -16.51 9.17 11.51
CA LEU A 218 -16.24 8.17 12.55
C LEU A 218 -14.89 8.43 13.24
N PRO A 219 -14.78 8.31 14.57
CA PRO A 219 -13.49 8.27 15.27
C PRO A 219 -12.56 7.20 14.71
N ILE A 220 -11.24 7.42 14.80
CA ILE A 220 -10.23 6.53 14.22
C ILE A 220 -10.41 5.07 14.66
N LYS A 221 -10.68 4.83 15.94
CA LYS A 221 -10.87 3.46 16.45
C LYS A 221 -12.05 2.77 15.72
N SER A 222 -13.18 3.45 15.60
CA SER A 222 -14.35 2.95 14.88
C SER A 222 -14.09 2.75 13.38
N ARG A 223 -13.23 3.58 12.76
CA ARG A 223 -12.81 3.37 11.35
C ARG A 223 -11.99 2.10 11.17
N ILE A 224 -11.08 1.80 12.11
CA ILE A 224 -10.29 0.57 12.10
C ILE A 224 -11.21 -0.63 12.26
N ASP A 225 -12.11 -0.59 13.24
CA ASP A 225 -13.06 -1.68 13.49
C ASP A 225 -13.96 -1.93 12.26
N TYR A 226 -14.49 -0.85 11.67
CA TYR A 226 -15.25 -0.94 10.42
C TYR A 226 -14.44 -1.56 9.27
N LYS A 227 -13.15 -1.21 9.15
CA LYS A 227 -12.27 -1.77 8.13
C LYS A 227 -12.09 -3.27 8.31
N ILE A 228 -11.82 -3.73 9.53
CA ILE A 228 -11.68 -5.15 9.84
C ILE A 228 -12.94 -5.91 9.46
N LEU A 229 -14.11 -5.43 9.89
CA LEU A 229 -15.40 -6.06 9.55
C LEU A 229 -15.61 -6.15 8.02
N LEU A 230 -15.29 -5.07 7.30
CA LEU A 230 -15.38 -5.06 5.85
C LEU A 230 -14.46 -6.08 5.19
N LEU A 231 -13.22 -6.22 5.67
CA LEU A 231 -12.27 -7.21 5.17
C LEU A 231 -12.74 -8.64 5.45
N THR A 232 -13.26 -8.91 6.66
CA THR A 232 -13.82 -10.22 7.02
C THR A 232 -14.99 -10.59 6.11
N ILE A 233 -15.95 -9.68 5.90
CA ILE A 233 -17.10 -9.92 5.03
C ILE A 233 -16.67 -10.16 3.59
N LYS A 234 -15.75 -9.33 3.06
CA LYS A 234 -15.24 -9.49 1.69
C LYS A 234 -14.59 -10.86 1.50
N HIS A 235 -13.78 -11.28 2.47
CA HIS A 235 -13.14 -12.60 2.43
C HIS A 235 -14.19 -13.71 2.40
N SER A 236 -15.19 -13.68 3.29
CA SER A 236 -16.28 -14.65 3.31
C SER A 236 -17.05 -14.70 1.99
N MET A 237 -17.37 -13.56 1.37
CA MET A 237 -18.09 -13.54 0.09
C MET A 237 -17.28 -14.16 -1.06
N VAL A 238 -15.97 -13.97 -1.10
CA VAL A 238 -15.11 -14.58 -2.12
C VAL A 238 -15.06 -16.10 -1.95
N SER A 239 -14.93 -16.60 -0.72
CA SER A 239 -14.91 -18.04 -0.44
C SER A 239 -16.21 -18.76 -0.86
N HIS A 240 -17.36 -18.11 -0.76
CA HIS A 240 -18.66 -18.70 -1.14
C HIS A 240 -18.95 -18.66 -2.65
N ARG A 241 -18.22 -17.86 -3.44
CA ARG A 241 -18.34 -17.81 -4.91
C ARG A 241 -17.43 -18.81 -5.62
N SER A 242 -16.60 -19.54 -4.87
CA SER A 242 -15.65 -20.52 -5.39
C SER A 242 -16.12 -21.98 -5.20
N ILE A 243 -17.41 -22.18 -4.89
CA ILE A 243 -18.09 -23.49 -4.80
C ILE A 243 -19.16 -23.54 -5.87
#